data_AF-A0A1D6MDJ6-F1
#
_entry.id   AF-A0A1D6MDJ6-F1
#
_cell.length_a   1.000
_cell.length_b   1.000
_cell.length_c   1.000
_cell.angle_alpha   90.00
_cell.angle_beta   90.00
_cell.angle_gamma   90.00
#
_symmetry.space_group_name_H-M   'P 1'
#
loop_
_entity.id
_entity.type
_entity.pdbx_description
1 polymer ?
#
loop_
_entity_poly.entity_id
_entity_poly.type
_entity_poly.pdbx_seq_one_letter_code
_entity_poly.pdbx_strand_id
1 'polypeptide(L)'
;MARPIWGERDVVATYHGVGDGCLRRAEASLTGAGGPREQLMEGTAMNARFPRASGFVLGGRRVIDVSAINGLYVALGSPKLPGWSASGGDPCGESWQGVTFTGSSITSIISNAANLGGQLGSLGNFTSITEINLSNNNIGGSIPEDLPVTLQNIFLSDNQLTGSIPVSLSKLHSLTAMSLNDNHLDGKLPDTFDSLTELVNLHMQDNQLSGTLDVLQDLSLKDLNVENNMFSGPVPPKLLNIPNFK
;
A
#
# COMPACT_ATOMS: atom_id res chain seq x y z
N MET A 1 -26.28 -17.24 51.16
CA MET A 1 -25.13 -16.79 50.35
C MET A 1 -25.48 -17.02 48.89
N ALA A 2 -25.80 -15.96 48.15
CA ALA A 2 -26.00 -16.01 46.71
C ALA A 2 -24.94 -15.10 46.07
N ARG A 3 -24.16 -15.62 45.13
CA ARG A 3 -23.14 -14.86 44.39
C ARG A 3 -23.85 -14.07 43.28
N PRO A 4 -23.48 -12.82 42.98
CA PRO A 4 -23.98 -12.16 41.78
C PRO A 4 -23.33 -12.81 40.56
N ILE A 5 -24.17 -13.23 39.60
CA ILE A 5 -23.75 -13.66 38.27
C ILE A 5 -23.43 -12.40 37.49
N TRP A 6 -22.15 -12.08 37.33
CA TRP A 6 -21.72 -11.15 36.30
C TRP A 6 -21.68 -11.95 34.99
N GLY A 7 -22.70 -11.77 34.16
CA GLY A 7 -22.64 -12.23 32.78
C GLY A 7 -21.61 -11.37 32.04
N GLU A 8 -20.57 -11.99 31.49
CA GLU A 8 -19.75 -11.39 30.45
C GLU A 8 -20.70 -10.99 29.31
N ARG A 9 -20.98 -9.68 29.20
CA ARG A 9 -21.59 -9.16 27.99
C ARG A 9 -20.46 -9.06 26.98
N ASP A 10 -20.51 -9.90 25.96
CA ASP A 10 -19.74 -9.68 24.74
C ASP A 10 -19.98 -8.25 24.28
N VAL A 11 -18.95 -7.42 24.39
CA VAL A 11 -18.97 -6.08 23.81
C VAL A 11 -18.83 -6.28 22.31
N VAL A 12 -19.96 -6.49 21.64
CA VAL A 12 -20.02 -6.50 20.17
C VAL A 12 -19.62 -5.10 19.71
N ALA A 13 -18.40 -4.97 19.22
CA ALA A 13 -17.93 -3.72 18.61
C ALA A 13 -18.72 -3.48 17.34
N THR A 14 -19.66 -2.53 17.37
CA THR A 14 -20.33 -2.06 16.17
C THR A 14 -19.37 -1.14 15.42
N TYR A 15 -19.18 -1.40 14.13
CA TYR A 15 -18.42 -0.54 13.23
C TYR A 15 -19.41 0.15 12.30
N HIS A 16 -19.19 1.44 12.05
CA HIS A 16 -19.95 2.20 11.06
C HIS A 16 -19.04 2.52 9.88
N GLY A 17 -19.59 2.34 8.69
CA GLY A 17 -18.99 2.86 7.47
C GLY A 17 -19.05 4.38 7.50
N VAL A 18 -17.89 5.02 7.36
CA VAL A 18 -17.82 6.43 7.01
C VAL A 18 -17.86 6.51 5.49
N GLY A 19 -18.46 7.55 4.91
CA GLY A 19 -18.59 7.74 3.45
C GLY A 19 -17.28 7.71 2.65
N ASP A 20 -16.14 7.58 3.35
CA ASP A 20 -14.77 7.54 2.83
C ASP A 20 -14.19 6.11 2.72
N GLY A 21 -15.04 5.06 2.79
CA GLY A 21 -14.63 3.66 2.60
C GLY A 21 -14.06 2.94 3.84
N CYS A 22 -13.92 3.66 4.96
CA CYS A 22 -13.40 3.10 6.20
C CYS A 22 -14.48 2.59 7.16
N LEU A 23 -14.15 1.54 7.90
CA LEU A 23 -14.89 1.11 9.09
C LEU A 23 -14.28 1.75 10.34
N ARG A 24 -15.02 2.67 10.96
CA ARG A 24 -14.69 3.23 12.28
C ARG A 24 -15.52 2.55 13.35
N ARG A 25 -14.92 2.30 14.53
CA ARG A 25 -15.67 1.77 15.67
C ARG A 25 -16.66 2.86 16.12
N ALA A 26 -17.93 2.51 16.31
CA ALA A 26 -18.89 3.40 16.94
C ALA A 26 -18.39 3.71 18.35
N GLU A 27 -18.21 4.99 18.69
CA GLU A 27 -18.11 5.35 20.10
C GLU A 27 -19.43 4.95 20.76
N ALA A 28 -19.37 4.08 21.77
CA ALA A 28 -20.54 3.70 22.54
C ALA A 28 -21.01 4.93 23.34
N SER A 29 -21.92 5.70 22.77
CA SER A 29 -22.65 6.72 23.52
C SER A 29 -23.65 6.02 24.43
N LEU A 30 -23.49 6.15 25.74
CA LEU A 30 -24.50 5.73 26.72
C LEU A 30 -25.69 6.71 26.67
N THR A 31 -26.45 6.70 25.58
CA THR A 31 -27.75 7.38 25.53
C THR A 31 -28.84 6.34 25.68
N GLY A 32 -29.30 6.13 26.92
CA GLY A 32 -30.51 5.34 27.18
C GLY A 32 -30.70 4.88 28.61
N ALA A 33 -31.15 5.76 29.50
CA ALA A 33 -32.08 5.38 30.58
C ALA A 33 -32.85 6.62 31.04
N GLY A 34 -34.15 6.64 30.77
CA GLY A 34 -35.07 7.64 31.33
C GLY A 34 -35.42 7.31 32.78
N GLY A 35 -35.39 8.35 33.63
CA GLY A 35 -36.05 8.43 34.95
C GLY A 35 -35.13 8.43 36.18
N PRO A 36 -35.58 9.00 37.32
CA PRO A 36 -35.87 10.41 37.58
C PRO A 36 -34.72 11.11 38.35
N ARG A 37 -34.72 12.45 38.34
CA ARG A 37 -33.82 13.30 39.13
C ARG A 37 -34.04 13.09 40.63
N GLU A 38 -32.99 12.70 41.38
CA GLU A 38 -32.83 13.05 42.80
C GLU A 38 -31.38 12.90 43.30
N GLN A 39 -30.77 14.08 43.55
CA GLN A 39 -29.84 14.47 44.60
C GLN A 39 -28.55 13.69 45.00
N LEU A 40 -27.49 14.52 45.09
CA LEU A 40 -26.33 14.50 45.99
C LEU A 40 -25.18 13.53 45.71
N MET A 41 -24.03 14.09 45.33
CA MET A 41 -22.94 14.37 46.28
C MET A 41 -21.91 15.32 45.64
N GLU A 42 -21.65 16.43 46.31
CA GLU A 42 -20.50 17.30 46.07
C GLU A 42 -19.20 16.52 46.27
N GLY A 43 -18.22 16.71 45.40
CA GLY A 43 -16.88 16.17 45.63
C GLY A 43 -16.04 16.08 44.37
N THR A 44 -15.03 16.95 44.30
CA THR A 44 -13.91 16.98 43.33
C THR A 44 -14.23 17.34 41.88
N ALA A 45 -13.81 18.56 41.52
CA ALA A 45 -13.65 19.02 40.15
C ALA A 45 -12.79 18.03 39.34
N MET A 46 -13.40 17.28 38.42
CA MET A 46 -12.66 16.69 37.30
C MET A 46 -12.41 17.79 36.28
N ASN A 47 -11.18 18.28 36.34
CA ASN A 47 -10.50 19.00 35.28
C ASN A 47 -10.62 18.19 33.98
N ALA A 48 -11.62 18.50 33.15
CA ALA A 48 -11.75 17.92 31.81
C ALA A 48 -10.67 18.52 30.89
N ARG A 49 -9.42 18.15 31.16
CA ARG A 49 -8.39 18.11 30.12
C ARG A 49 -8.80 17.00 29.17
N PHE A 50 -9.20 17.36 27.96
CA PHE A 50 -9.12 16.43 26.83
C PHE A 50 -7.69 15.89 26.77
N PRO A 51 -7.46 14.58 26.93
CA PRO A 51 -6.12 14.05 26.74
C PRO A 51 -5.76 14.20 25.26
N ARG A 52 -4.62 14.83 25.00
CA ARG A 52 -3.85 14.54 23.79
C ARG A 52 -3.59 13.02 23.79
N ALA A 53 -4.01 12.35 22.72
CA ALA A 53 -3.71 10.98 22.28
C ALA A 53 -3.12 10.00 23.31
N SER A 54 -3.84 8.91 23.60
CA SER A 54 -3.25 7.63 24.03
C SER A 54 -4.24 6.47 23.86
N GLY A 55 -3.86 5.46 23.07
CA GLY A 55 -4.37 4.10 23.19
C GLY A 55 -5.55 3.70 22.32
N PHE A 56 -5.44 3.80 20.99
CA PHE A 56 -6.35 3.08 20.10
C PHE A 56 -5.90 1.61 20.00
N VAL A 57 -6.67 0.66 20.51
CA VAL A 57 -6.45 -0.77 20.22
C VAL A 57 -6.91 -1.01 18.80
N LEU A 58 -5.99 -0.84 17.85
CA LEU A 58 -6.18 -1.22 16.46
C LEU A 58 -6.26 -2.76 16.42
N GLY A 59 -7.24 -3.34 15.72
CA GLY A 59 -7.22 -4.78 15.47
C GLY A 59 -5.91 -5.19 14.80
N GLY A 60 -5.42 -6.42 15.06
CA GLY A 60 -4.05 -6.83 14.70
C GLY A 60 -3.62 -6.54 13.25
N ARG A 61 -4.52 -6.68 12.27
CA ARG A 61 -4.22 -6.34 10.85
C ARG A 61 -4.01 -4.84 10.62
N ARG A 62 -4.81 -3.99 11.28
CA ARG A 62 -4.68 -2.52 11.18
C ARG A 62 -3.37 -2.02 11.79
N VAL A 63 -2.82 -2.68 12.81
CA VAL A 63 -1.50 -2.33 13.37
C VAL A 63 -0.38 -2.59 12.35
N ILE A 64 -0.46 -3.72 11.64
CA ILE A 64 0.59 -4.14 10.68
C ILE A 64 0.63 -3.20 9.48
N ASP A 65 -0.51 -2.90 8.86
CA ASP A 65 -0.58 -1.99 7.71
C ASP A 65 -0.13 -0.56 8.09
N VAL A 66 -0.47 -0.08 9.31
CA VAL A 66 0.01 1.21 9.82
C VAL A 66 1.53 1.21 9.99
N SER A 67 2.10 0.14 10.55
CA SER A 67 3.56 0.02 10.65
C SER A 67 4.24 -0.04 9.29
N ALA A 68 3.61 -0.67 8.29
CA ALA A 68 4.13 -0.75 6.92
C ALA A 68 4.20 0.64 6.27
N ILE A 69 3.11 1.41 6.33
CA ILE A 69 3.09 2.77 5.76
C ILE A 69 3.98 3.75 6.53
N ASN A 70 4.15 3.58 7.85
CA ASN A 70 5.15 4.33 8.61
C ASN A 70 6.58 4.03 8.10
N GLY A 71 6.89 2.78 7.81
CA GLY A 71 8.19 2.38 7.24
C GLY A 71 8.44 3.01 5.87
N LEU A 72 7.45 2.93 4.99
CA LEU A 72 7.49 3.59 3.67
C LEU A 72 7.69 5.11 3.81
N TYR A 73 6.95 5.77 4.71
CA TYR A 73 7.10 7.20 4.96
C TYR A 73 8.54 7.59 5.30
N VAL A 74 9.16 6.82 6.21
CA VAL A 74 10.52 7.06 6.67
C VAL A 74 11.50 6.85 5.51
N ALA A 75 11.29 5.83 4.69
CA ALA A 75 12.15 5.51 3.56
C ALA A 75 12.11 6.56 2.44
N LEU A 76 10.96 7.17 2.17
CA LEU A 76 10.79 8.21 1.15
C LEU A 76 11.48 9.54 1.55
N GLY A 77 11.66 9.80 2.83
CA GLY A 77 12.58 10.83 3.35
C GLY A 77 12.21 12.31 3.15
N SER A 78 11.67 12.73 1.99
CA SER A 78 11.28 14.12 1.68
C SER A 78 10.51 14.24 0.34
N PRO A 79 9.60 15.21 0.15
CA PRO A 79 9.03 16.06 1.18
C PRO A 79 8.17 15.23 2.13
N LYS A 80 7.93 15.79 3.31
CA LYS A 80 6.96 15.20 4.23
C LYS A 80 5.57 15.31 3.61
N LEU A 81 4.95 14.17 3.33
CA LEU A 81 3.56 14.13 2.93
C LEU A 81 2.65 14.63 4.07
N PRO A 82 1.69 15.50 3.78
CA PRO A 82 0.67 15.93 4.74
C PRO A 82 -0.05 14.74 5.40
N GLY A 83 -0.14 14.78 6.73
CA GLY A 83 -0.80 13.74 7.53
C GLY A 83 0.07 12.53 7.84
N TRP A 84 1.07 12.22 7.02
CA TRP A 84 1.90 11.04 7.24
C TRP A 84 2.78 11.17 8.49
N SER A 85 2.83 10.09 9.28
CA SER A 85 3.63 9.97 10.49
C SER A 85 4.70 8.89 10.35
N ALA A 86 5.87 9.09 10.97
CA ALA A 86 6.96 8.12 11.05
C ALA A 86 6.70 7.00 12.07
N SER A 87 5.68 7.15 12.91
CA SER A 87 5.31 6.14 13.91
C SER A 87 3.85 6.27 14.31
N GLY A 88 3.09 5.18 14.15
CA GLY A 88 1.67 5.15 14.49
C GLY A 88 0.82 6.05 13.60
N GLY A 89 -0.21 6.64 14.21
CA GLY A 89 -1.22 7.46 13.52
C GLY A 89 -2.46 6.67 13.14
N ASP A 90 -3.44 7.38 12.60
CA ASP A 90 -4.64 6.79 12.01
C ASP A 90 -4.76 7.24 10.55
N PRO A 91 -4.12 6.53 9.61
CA PRO A 91 -4.12 6.91 8.20
C PRO A 91 -5.50 7.22 7.61
N CYS A 92 -6.53 6.51 8.05
CA CYS A 92 -7.90 6.79 7.63
C CYS A 92 -8.55 7.94 8.44
N GLY A 93 -8.40 7.95 9.75
CA GLY A 93 -8.99 8.96 10.63
C GLY A 93 -8.42 10.36 10.43
N GLU A 94 -7.15 10.43 10.01
CA GLU A 94 -6.36 11.65 9.81
C GLU A 94 -6.26 12.03 8.32
N SER A 95 -6.96 11.31 7.44
CA SER A 95 -7.02 11.58 5.99
C SER A 95 -5.64 11.68 5.34
N TRP A 96 -4.80 10.67 5.55
CA TRP A 96 -3.45 10.65 4.97
C TRP A 96 -3.53 10.74 3.46
N GLN A 97 -2.79 11.69 2.90
CA GLN A 97 -2.84 11.97 1.47
C GLN A 97 -2.46 10.74 0.68
N GLY A 98 -3.27 10.41 -0.33
CA GLY A 98 -2.98 9.34 -1.28
C GLY A 98 -3.28 7.92 -0.78
N VAL A 99 -3.78 7.75 0.45
CA VAL A 99 -4.03 6.42 1.02
C VAL A 99 -5.52 6.07 0.93
N THR A 100 -5.83 4.96 0.27
CA THR A 100 -7.20 4.43 0.15
C THR A 100 -7.38 3.18 1.00
N PHE A 101 -8.60 2.98 1.49
CA PHE A 101 -8.97 1.87 2.37
C PHE A 101 -10.19 1.13 1.86
N THR A 102 -10.24 -0.17 2.16
CA THR A 102 -11.46 -0.96 2.15
C THR A 102 -11.67 -1.53 3.54
N GLY A 103 -12.67 -1.03 4.26
CA GLY A 103 -12.91 -1.43 5.64
C GLY A 103 -11.82 -0.91 6.57
N SER A 104 -10.93 -1.79 7.05
CA SER A 104 -9.83 -1.40 7.95
C SER A 104 -8.44 -1.54 7.32
N SER A 105 -8.35 -1.96 6.06
CA SER A 105 -7.09 -2.30 5.39
C SER A 105 -6.69 -1.22 4.39
N ILE A 106 -5.38 -0.94 4.30
CA ILE A 106 -4.82 -0.09 3.24
C ILE A 106 -4.87 -0.90 1.94
N THR A 107 -5.55 -0.36 0.92
CA THR A 107 -5.71 -1.04 -0.37
C THR A 107 -4.96 -0.35 -1.50
N SER A 108 -4.77 0.96 -1.42
CA SER A 108 -4.00 1.71 -2.42
C SER A 108 -3.21 2.85 -1.82
N ILE A 109 -2.01 3.09 -2.36
CA ILE A 109 -1.17 4.26 -2.08
C ILE A 109 -0.87 4.95 -3.41
N ILE A 110 -1.36 6.18 -3.59
CA ILE A 110 -1.22 6.98 -4.80
C ILE A 110 -0.65 8.35 -4.43
N SER A 111 0.58 8.64 -4.84
CA SER A 111 1.24 9.92 -4.56
C SER A 111 2.11 10.37 -5.73
N ASN A 112 1.47 10.56 -6.88
CA ASN A 112 2.12 10.98 -8.12
C ASN A 112 2.55 12.45 -8.07
N ALA A 113 3.70 12.78 -8.65
CA ALA A 113 4.18 14.17 -8.74
C ALA A 113 4.25 14.88 -7.38
N ALA A 114 4.55 14.13 -6.32
CA ALA A 114 4.63 14.63 -4.96
C ALA A 114 6.06 15.04 -4.55
N ASN A 115 6.99 15.02 -5.52
CA ASN A 115 8.42 15.32 -5.34
C ASN A 115 9.10 14.40 -4.31
N LEU A 116 8.55 13.20 -4.08
CA LEU A 116 9.04 12.21 -3.12
C LEU A 116 10.45 11.76 -3.50
N GLY A 117 11.33 11.65 -2.53
CA GLY A 117 12.71 11.20 -2.71
C GLY A 117 12.99 9.88 -2.00
N GLY A 118 14.23 9.73 -1.55
CA GLY A 118 14.64 8.59 -0.73
C GLY A 118 14.59 7.28 -1.51
N GLN A 119 13.94 6.27 -0.93
CA GLN A 119 13.80 4.93 -1.51
C GLN A 119 12.48 4.28 -1.06
N LEU A 120 12.13 3.15 -1.68
CA LEU A 120 10.90 2.40 -1.35
C LEU A 120 10.97 1.70 0.03
N GLY A 121 12.17 1.34 0.50
CA GLY A 121 12.34 0.63 1.76
C GLY A 121 11.77 -0.79 1.71
N SER A 122 11.16 -1.26 2.80
CA SER A 122 10.53 -2.57 2.89
C SER A 122 9.03 -2.43 2.71
N LEU A 123 8.45 -3.22 1.81
CA LEU A 123 7.01 -3.19 1.50
C LEU A 123 6.28 -4.44 1.99
N GLY A 124 6.99 -5.48 2.45
CA GLY A 124 6.41 -6.81 2.67
C GLY A 124 5.38 -6.92 3.79
N ASN A 125 5.27 -5.88 4.60
CA ASN A 125 4.31 -5.82 5.70
C ASN A 125 2.91 -5.36 5.26
N PHE A 126 2.71 -4.85 4.04
CA PHE A 126 1.36 -4.58 3.57
C PHE A 126 0.61 -5.88 3.30
N THR A 127 -0.51 -6.10 3.99
CA THR A 127 -1.21 -7.40 3.94
C THR A 127 -2.42 -7.42 3.00
N SER A 128 -2.83 -6.26 2.49
CA SER A 128 -4.06 -6.10 1.70
C SER A 128 -3.92 -5.09 0.56
N ILE A 129 -2.72 -4.56 0.33
CA ILE A 129 -2.50 -3.54 -0.69
C ILE A 129 -2.57 -4.16 -2.08
N THR A 130 -3.36 -3.56 -2.96
CA THR A 130 -3.54 -4.02 -4.34
C THR A 130 -2.91 -3.05 -5.34
N GLU A 131 -2.70 -1.80 -4.96
CA GLU A 131 -2.12 -0.79 -5.84
C GLU A 131 -1.10 0.09 -5.11
N ILE A 132 0.05 0.28 -5.76
CA ILE A 132 1.03 1.30 -5.40
C ILE A 132 1.30 2.12 -6.65
N ASN A 133 1.05 3.43 -6.58
CA ASN A 133 1.33 4.37 -7.65
C ASN A 133 2.14 5.55 -7.09
N LEU A 134 3.44 5.55 -7.38
CA LEU A 134 4.40 6.56 -6.94
C LEU A 134 5.13 7.16 -8.16
N SER A 135 4.47 7.17 -9.31
CA SER A 135 5.05 7.69 -10.55
C SER A 135 5.34 9.19 -10.52
N ASN A 136 6.32 9.64 -11.30
CA ASN A 136 6.74 11.04 -11.41
C ASN A 136 7.25 11.59 -10.07
N ASN A 137 8.23 10.92 -9.48
CA ASN A 137 8.88 11.36 -8.26
C ASN A 137 10.40 11.25 -8.41
N ASN A 138 11.14 11.47 -7.33
CA ASN A 138 12.59 11.46 -7.28
C ASN A 138 13.08 10.26 -6.46
N ILE A 139 12.31 9.16 -6.42
CA ILE A 139 12.59 7.99 -5.59
C ILE A 139 13.76 7.23 -6.20
N GLY A 140 14.83 7.05 -5.42
CA GLY A 140 16.02 6.30 -5.80
C GLY A 140 16.09 4.93 -5.12
N GLY A 141 17.30 4.37 -5.10
CA GLY A 141 17.55 3.02 -4.58
C GLY A 141 17.00 1.95 -5.53
N SER A 142 16.82 0.72 -5.03
CA SER A 142 16.31 -0.40 -5.81
C SER A 142 14.85 -0.72 -5.49
N ILE A 143 14.20 -1.44 -6.40
CA ILE A 143 12.92 -2.10 -6.09
C ILE A 143 13.21 -3.19 -5.04
N PRO A 144 12.47 -3.23 -3.92
CA PRO A 144 12.78 -4.15 -2.83
C PRO A 144 12.35 -5.59 -3.12
N GLU A 145 13.00 -6.55 -2.46
CA GLU A 145 12.75 -7.99 -2.64
C GLU A 145 11.51 -8.52 -1.88
N ASP A 146 10.87 -7.67 -1.08
CA ASP A 146 9.73 -8.03 -0.24
C ASP A 146 8.45 -7.34 -0.74
N LEU A 147 8.12 -7.50 -2.02
CA LEU A 147 6.87 -6.94 -2.56
C LEU A 147 5.63 -7.67 -1.99
N PRO A 148 4.54 -6.95 -1.68
CA PRO A 148 3.28 -7.55 -1.23
C PRO A 148 2.68 -8.44 -2.31
N VAL A 149 2.48 -9.72 -2.00
CA VAL A 149 1.87 -10.70 -2.94
C VAL A 149 0.44 -10.37 -3.35
N THR A 150 -0.21 -9.44 -2.67
CA THR A 150 -1.57 -8.95 -2.97
C THR A 150 -1.61 -7.90 -4.07
N LEU A 151 -0.46 -7.40 -4.53
CA LEU A 151 -0.40 -6.36 -5.56
C LEU A 151 -1.01 -6.84 -6.88
N GLN A 152 -1.84 -5.96 -7.44
CA GLN A 152 -2.44 -6.07 -8.76
C GLN A 152 -1.88 -5.03 -9.71
N ASN A 153 -1.48 -3.86 -9.18
CA ASN A 153 -0.93 -2.75 -9.95
C ASN A 153 0.29 -2.16 -9.24
N ILE A 154 1.39 -1.98 -9.97
CA ILE A 154 2.57 -1.27 -9.46
C ILE A 154 3.08 -0.28 -10.51
N PHE A 155 3.01 1.01 -10.16
CA PHE A 155 3.40 2.11 -11.05
C PHE A 155 4.49 2.94 -10.36
N LEU A 156 5.69 2.88 -10.92
CA LEU A 156 6.90 3.52 -10.42
C LEU A 156 7.61 4.31 -11.52
N SER A 157 6.90 4.61 -12.61
CA SER A 157 7.46 5.31 -13.77
C SER A 157 7.99 6.70 -13.43
N ASP A 158 8.97 7.19 -14.16
CA ASP A 158 9.57 8.53 -13.98
C ASP A 158 10.04 8.73 -12.52
N ASN A 159 11.10 7.97 -12.19
CA ASN A 159 11.78 8.00 -10.90
C ASN A 159 13.29 7.84 -11.12
N GLN A 160 14.05 7.67 -10.04
CA GLN A 160 15.51 7.48 -10.07
C GLN A 160 15.90 6.06 -9.62
N LEU A 161 15.02 5.07 -9.79
CA LEU A 161 15.26 3.70 -9.36
C LEU A 161 16.43 3.09 -10.13
N THR A 162 17.21 2.25 -9.45
CA THR A 162 18.46 1.65 -9.92
C THR A 162 18.49 0.16 -9.60
N GLY A 163 19.46 -0.55 -10.19
CA GLY A 163 19.64 -1.99 -9.98
C GLY A 163 18.64 -2.83 -10.76
N SER A 164 18.69 -4.14 -10.51
CA SER A 164 17.89 -5.11 -11.26
C SER A 164 16.45 -5.22 -10.78
N ILE A 165 15.58 -5.61 -11.70
CA ILE A 165 14.22 -6.06 -11.39
C ILE A 165 14.30 -7.31 -10.48
N PRO A 166 13.73 -7.27 -9.26
CA PRO A 166 13.91 -8.33 -8.26
C PRO A 166 13.19 -9.62 -8.64
N VAL A 167 13.76 -10.78 -8.28
CA VAL A 167 13.16 -12.09 -8.56
C VAL A 167 11.84 -12.29 -7.80
N SER A 168 11.66 -11.60 -6.67
CA SER A 168 10.43 -11.64 -5.88
C SER A 168 9.18 -11.18 -6.63
N LEU A 169 9.33 -10.40 -7.72
CA LEU A 169 8.20 -10.05 -8.60
C LEU A 169 7.45 -11.29 -9.10
N SER A 170 8.15 -12.42 -9.31
CA SER A 170 7.53 -13.70 -9.72
C SER A 170 6.44 -14.22 -8.76
N LYS A 171 6.41 -13.73 -7.52
CA LYS A 171 5.40 -14.10 -6.51
C LYS A 171 4.09 -13.32 -6.66
N LEU A 172 4.07 -12.26 -7.47
CA LEU A 172 2.92 -11.38 -7.65
C LEU A 172 1.97 -11.95 -8.71
N HIS A 173 1.42 -13.13 -8.47
CA HIS A 173 0.56 -13.83 -9.44
C HIS A 173 -0.74 -13.08 -9.79
N SER A 174 -1.14 -12.11 -8.97
CA SER A 174 -2.30 -11.25 -9.25
C SER A 174 -1.95 -9.93 -9.95
N LEU A 175 -0.68 -9.72 -10.31
CA LEU A 175 -0.24 -8.50 -10.96
C LEU A 175 -0.78 -8.42 -12.39
N THR A 176 -1.51 -7.35 -12.69
CA THR A 176 -2.17 -7.10 -13.98
C THR A 176 -1.56 -5.95 -14.76
N ALA A 177 -0.99 -4.96 -14.07
CA ALA A 177 -0.34 -3.82 -14.70
C ALA A 177 0.93 -3.41 -13.95
N MET A 178 1.98 -3.14 -14.71
CA MET A 178 3.26 -2.67 -14.18
C MET A 178 3.89 -1.62 -15.09
N SER A 179 4.27 -0.49 -14.50
CA SER A 179 5.04 0.56 -15.19
C SER A 179 6.30 0.88 -14.40
N LEU A 180 7.44 0.57 -14.98
CA LEU A 180 8.80 0.81 -14.47
C LEU A 180 9.61 1.73 -15.40
N ASN A 181 8.97 2.28 -16.44
CA ASN A 181 9.62 3.11 -17.44
C ASN A 181 10.22 4.39 -16.87
N ASP A 182 11.14 5.01 -17.61
CA ASP A 182 11.81 6.27 -17.23
C ASP A 182 12.50 6.15 -15.85
N ASN A 183 13.42 5.20 -15.75
CA ASN A 183 14.23 4.95 -14.56
C ASN A 183 15.68 4.59 -14.98
N HIS A 184 16.50 4.16 -14.02
CA HIS A 184 17.87 3.68 -14.26
C HIS A 184 18.01 2.19 -13.91
N LEU A 185 16.96 1.39 -14.13
CA LEU A 185 16.99 -0.05 -13.86
C LEU A 185 17.90 -0.77 -14.86
N ASP A 186 18.62 -1.78 -14.39
CA ASP A 186 19.62 -2.51 -15.16
C ASP A 186 19.49 -4.03 -15.03
N GLY A 187 20.45 -4.77 -15.60
CA GLY A 187 20.48 -6.22 -15.52
C GLY A 187 19.49 -6.88 -16.48
N LYS A 188 19.14 -8.14 -16.23
CA LYS A 188 18.22 -8.92 -17.08
C LYS A 188 16.85 -9.00 -16.43
N LEU A 189 15.82 -9.26 -17.25
CA LEU A 189 14.55 -9.75 -16.73
C LEU A 189 14.78 -11.09 -16.00
N PRO A 190 14.21 -11.31 -14.81
CA PRO A 190 14.28 -12.59 -14.13
C PRO A 190 13.72 -13.74 -14.99
N ASP A 191 14.37 -14.90 -14.97
CA ASP A 191 13.91 -16.07 -15.72
C ASP A 191 12.51 -16.56 -15.28
N THR A 192 12.06 -16.13 -14.10
CA THR A 192 10.75 -16.44 -13.51
C THR A 192 9.68 -15.39 -13.84
N PHE A 193 9.90 -14.50 -14.81
CA PHE A 193 8.90 -13.48 -15.18
C PHE A 193 7.65 -14.07 -15.84
N ASP A 194 7.78 -15.28 -16.38
CA ASP A 194 6.71 -16.09 -16.96
C ASP A 194 5.62 -16.48 -15.95
N SER A 195 5.90 -16.38 -14.64
CA SER A 195 4.93 -16.67 -13.58
C SER A 195 3.88 -15.58 -13.37
N LEU A 196 4.04 -14.41 -14.01
CA LEU A 196 3.12 -13.27 -13.95
C LEU A 196 1.95 -13.47 -14.92
N THR A 197 1.23 -14.58 -14.78
CA THR A 197 0.24 -15.05 -15.77
C THR A 197 -0.95 -14.10 -15.97
N GLU A 198 -1.24 -13.25 -15.00
CA GLU A 198 -2.31 -12.24 -15.08
C GLU A 198 -1.84 -10.89 -15.63
N LEU A 199 -0.54 -10.74 -15.95
CA LEU A 199 0.01 -9.47 -16.42
C LEU A 199 -0.47 -9.16 -17.83
N VAL A 200 -1.09 -7.99 -17.97
CA VAL A 200 -1.70 -7.52 -19.21
C VAL A 200 -0.93 -6.34 -19.78
N ASN A 201 -0.49 -5.41 -18.92
CA ASN A 201 0.18 -4.18 -19.32
C ASN A 201 1.57 -4.11 -18.68
N LEU A 202 2.60 -4.00 -19.50
CA LEU A 202 3.99 -3.91 -19.06
C LEU A 202 4.73 -2.79 -19.79
N HIS A 203 5.09 -1.74 -19.04
CA HIS A 203 5.88 -0.63 -19.55
C HIS A 203 7.20 -0.54 -18.80
N MET A 204 8.30 -0.58 -19.53
CA MET A 204 9.65 -0.66 -18.99
C MET A 204 10.67 0.04 -19.91
N GLN A 205 10.18 0.83 -20.87
CA GLN A 205 11.01 1.63 -21.75
C GLN A 205 11.86 2.64 -20.97
N ASP A 206 12.88 3.18 -21.63
CA ASP A 206 13.74 4.25 -21.07
C ASP A 206 14.41 3.79 -19.76
N ASN A 207 15.15 2.69 -19.85
CA ASN A 207 15.94 2.09 -18.79
C ASN A 207 17.26 1.51 -19.37
N GLN A 208 18.01 0.75 -18.58
CA GLN A 208 19.27 0.10 -18.96
C GLN A 208 19.14 -1.43 -18.92
N LEU A 209 17.93 -1.97 -19.08
CA LEU A 209 17.66 -3.40 -19.02
C LEU A 209 18.23 -4.12 -20.23
N SER A 210 18.69 -5.35 -20.03
CA SER A 210 19.46 -6.12 -21.00
C SER A 210 18.99 -7.59 -21.07
N GLY A 211 19.61 -8.38 -21.94
CA GLY A 211 19.24 -9.78 -22.15
C GLY A 211 18.26 -9.94 -23.32
N THR A 212 17.42 -10.98 -23.26
CA THR A 212 16.43 -11.30 -24.30
C THR A 212 15.01 -11.08 -23.76
N LEU A 213 14.02 -11.03 -24.65
CA LEU A 213 12.60 -10.89 -24.31
C LEU A 213 11.88 -12.24 -24.18
N ASP A 214 12.63 -13.35 -24.19
CA ASP A 214 12.07 -14.71 -24.25
C ASP A 214 11.13 -15.01 -23.08
N VAL A 215 11.44 -14.47 -21.90
CA VAL A 215 10.64 -14.66 -20.66
C VAL A 215 9.25 -14.01 -20.73
N LEU A 216 9.01 -13.11 -21.69
CA LEU A 216 7.73 -12.43 -21.85
C LEU A 216 6.81 -13.14 -22.84
N GLN A 217 7.33 -14.06 -23.66
CA GLN A 217 6.63 -14.55 -24.85
C GLN A 217 5.35 -15.34 -24.55
N ASP A 218 5.26 -15.94 -23.37
CA ASP A 218 4.13 -16.77 -22.94
C ASP A 218 3.12 -16.02 -22.06
N LEU A 219 3.40 -14.75 -21.75
CA LEU A 219 2.45 -13.89 -21.03
C LEU A 219 1.34 -13.42 -21.97
N SER A 220 0.15 -13.22 -21.41
CA SER A 220 -1.04 -12.73 -22.15
C SER A 220 -1.07 -11.21 -22.25
N LEU A 221 0.08 -10.60 -22.57
CA LEU A 221 0.25 -9.16 -22.67
C LEU A 221 -0.60 -8.56 -23.80
N LYS A 222 -1.18 -7.40 -23.54
CA LYS A 222 -1.95 -6.60 -24.52
C LYS A 222 -1.28 -5.28 -24.83
N ASP A 223 -0.44 -4.81 -23.91
CA ASP A 223 0.35 -3.59 -24.05
C ASP A 223 1.75 -3.85 -23.49
N LEU A 224 2.75 -3.68 -24.35
CA LEU A 224 4.15 -3.95 -24.03
C LEU A 224 5.02 -2.87 -24.66
N ASN A 225 5.76 -2.13 -23.84
CA ASN A 225 6.75 -1.19 -24.32
C ASN A 225 8.10 -1.43 -23.63
N VAL A 226 9.10 -1.77 -24.44
CA VAL A 226 10.47 -2.07 -24.03
C VAL A 226 11.51 -1.19 -24.72
N GLU A 227 11.08 -0.16 -25.46
CA GLU A 227 11.95 0.77 -26.20
C GLU A 227 13.04 1.37 -25.32
N ASN A 228 14.12 1.85 -25.93
CA ASN A 228 15.20 2.57 -25.24
C ASN A 228 15.77 1.80 -24.03
N ASN A 229 16.08 0.53 -24.26
CA ASN A 229 16.81 -0.36 -23.36
C ASN A 229 18.01 -1.00 -24.11
N MET A 230 18.72 -1.89 -23.42
CA MET A 230 19.85 -2.67 -23.92
C MET A 230 19.48 -4.13 -24.25
N PHE A 231 18.21 -4.40 -24.56
CA PHE A 231 17.77 -5.73 -25.01
C PHE A 231 18.46 -6.13 -26.31
N SER A 232 18.68 -7.43 -26.45
CA SER A 232 19.42 -8.03 -27.55
C SER A 232 18.80 -9.38 -27.95
N GLY A 233 19.22 -9.90 -29.10
CA GLY A 233 18.64 -11.11 -29.66
C GLY A 233 17.36 -10.85 -30.46
N PRO A 234 16.75 -11.91 -31.01
CA PRO A 234 15.53 -11.78 -31.79
C PRO A 234 14.35 -11.43 -30.88
N VAL A 235 13.41 -10.65 -31.40
CA VAL A 235 12.11 -10.48 -30.76
C VAL A 235 11.32 -11.79 -30.90
N PRO A 236 10.84 -12.41 -29.79
CA PRO A 236 10.00 -13.60 -29.86
C PRO A 236 8.74 -13.36 -30.72
N PRO A 237 8.40 -14.26 -31.67
CA PRO A 237 7.29 -14.06 -32.60
C PRO A 237 5.93 -13.79 -31.94
N LYS A 238 5.71 -14.30 -30.71
CA LYS A 238 4.46 -14.07 -29.97
C LYS A 238 4.29 -12.59 -29.57
N LEU A 239 5.38 -11.89 -29.26
CA LEU A 239 5.34 -10.48 -28.86
C LEU A 239 4.98 -9.56 -30.04
N LEU A 240 5.36 -9.94 -31.26
CA LEU A 240 5.03 -9.19 -32.49
C LEU A 240 3.52 -9.11 -32.76
N ASN A 241 2.71 -9.95 -32.13
CA ASN A 241 1.25 -9.94 -32.28
C ASN A 241 0.55 -9.03 -31.25
N ILE A 242 1.29 -8.46 -30.29
CA ILE A 242 0.72 -7.56 -29.29
C ILE A 242 0.42 -6.21 -29.99
N PRO A 243 -0.83 -5.71 -29.95
CA PRO A 243 -1.23 -4.54 -30.75
C PRO A 243 -0.41 -3.27 -30.51
N ASN A 244 0.05 -3.07 -29.27
CA ASN A 244 0.83 -1.90 -28.86
C ASN A 244 2.30 -2.25 -28.55
N PHE A 245 2.83 -3.31 -29.15
CA PHE A 245 4.24 -3.66 -28.95
C PHE A 245 5.17 -2.57 -29.50
N LYS A 246 6.07 -2.11 -28.63
CA LYS A 246 7.11 -1.14 -28.93
C LYS A 246 8.45 -1.60 -28.38
#